data_AF-A0A813TBK3-F1
#
_entry.id   AF-A0A813TBK3-F1
#
_cell.length_a   1.000
_cell.length_b   1.000
_cell.length_c   1.000
_cell.angle_alpha   90.00
_cell.angle_beta   90.00
_cell.angle_gamma   90.00
#
_symmetry.space_group_name_H-M   'P 1'
#
loop_
_entity.id
_entity.type
_entity.pdbx_description
1 polymer ?
#
loop_
_entity_poly.entity_id
_entity_poly.type
_entity_poly.pdbx_seq_one_letter_code
_entity_poly.pdbx_strand_id
1 'polypeptide(L)'
;MIMFSTSTTDDKPSDCYDVTITFRSIEDIPKTNTNLYSNIYFTAKIDDRISMTSTHQPLTSIVKWDKEDWNVLKVPSNAKLMVNVFCTDEDSIVNEQLGNFEIYSIVNYNAPGDGHTITGTFGQYNGRFHLTVHSTKSSNETLQLPCYTFDGPCRYSWHESLTVDRFTKRPTNGISSTWKVQLRRIPYFFPPNEHPPLKPQSRPMYESYTPKMVHQQIPQGQLTSADDLWKSIFFDKSIQKIKPRIFTYIIDDHVWQFSETGYRFFTTVATKHTVLADRSDCIRYAGEFHIRPKFGWSRVDDDWEIVFDNASGTFSPNSDLLVNLKDLMLFNFPGLNIVTYDYKNPLLRDSIEQLEMNSRRFDRKTTTTNDRFGFSFT
;
A
#
# COMPACT_ATOMS: atom_id res chain seq x y z
N MET A 1 22.66 -22.30 -10.73
CA MET A 1 22.74 -23.27 -9.62
C MET A 1 23.64 -22.65 -8.57
N ILE A 2 23.07 -21.92 -7.62
CA ILE A 2 23.82 -21.21 -6.57
C ILE A 2 23.56 -21.96 -5.26
N MET A 3 24.63 -22.48 -4.67
CA MET A 3 24.62 -23.25 -3.43
C MET A 3 24.60 -22.27 -2.25
N PHE A 4 23.60 -22.40 -1.37
CA PHE A 4 23.55 -21.64 -0.13
C PHE A 4 24.47 -22.27 0.92
N SER A 5 25.38 -21.47 1.48
CA SER A 5 26.19 -21.84 2.65
C SER A 5 25.36 -21.73 3.93
N THR A 6 25.23 -22.83 4.66
CA THR A 6 24.52 -22.90 5.94
C THR A 6 25.38 -22.35 7.08
N SER A 7 25.02 -21.20 7.65
CA SER A 7 25.55 -20.74 8.93
C SER A 7 24.81 -21.42 10.08
N THR A 8 25.56 -22.07 10.95
CA THR A 8 25.13 -22.82 12.12
C THR A 8 24.70 -21.91 13.28
N THR A 9 23.42 -21.99 13.65
CA THR A 9 22.95 -21.88 15.05
C THR A 9 21.90 -22.95 15.28
N ASP A 10 22.05 -23.67 16.38
CA ASP A 10 21.31 -24.85 16.81
C ASP A 10 19.87 -24.50 17.25
N ASP A 11 19.04 -24.08 16.29
CA ASP A 11 17.58 -24.04 16.43
C ASP A 11 17.04 -25.24 15.64
N LYS A 12 16.35 -26.17 16.31
CA LYS A 12 15.52 -27.14 15.58
C LYS A 12 14.66 -26.34 14.58
N PRO A 13 14.59 -26.71 13.29
CA PRO A 13 13.74 -25.97 12.37
C PRO A 13 12.33 -25.99 12.94
N SER A 14 11.84 -24.84 13.39
CA SER A 14 10.46 -24.70 13.83
C SER A 14 9.60 -25.14 12.64
N ASP A 15 8.68 -26.08 12.87
CA ASP A 15 7.75 -26.49 11.82
C ASP A 15 7.06 -25.22 11.31
N CYS A 16 7.21 -24.94 10.01
CA CYS A 16 6.62 -23.77 9.36
C CYS A 16 5.30 -24.13 8.70
N TYR A 17 4.35 -23.21 8.76
CA TYR A 17 3.01 -23.37 8.23
C TYR A 17 2.62 -22.16 7.36
N ASP A 18 1.80 -22.44 6.36
CA ASP A 18 1.11 -21.44 5.57
C ASP A 18 -0.23 -21.18 6.26
N VAL A 19 -0.43 -19.93 6.68
CA VAL A 19 -1.53 -19.53 7.56
C VAL A 19 -2.44 -18.57 6.82
N THR A 20 -3.73 -18.88 6.79
CA THR A 20 -4.80 -17.99 6.34
C THR A 20 -5.62 -17.57 7.55
N ILE A 21 -5.66 -16.28 7.82
CA ILE A 21 -6.51 -15.68 8.85
C ILE A 21 -7.64 -14.93 8.13
N THR A 22 -8.88 -15.35 8.37
CA THR A 22 -10.06 -14.61 7.91
C THR A 22 -10.63 -13.84 9.08
N PHE A 23 -10.54 -12.51 9.03
CA PHE A 23 -11.16 -11.63 10.01
C PHE A 23 -12.64 -11.47 9.67
N ARG A 24 -13.54 -11.80 10.60
CA ARG A 24 -14.98 -11.95 10.32
C ARG A 24 -15.78 -10.73 10.76
N SER A 25 -15.73 -10.41 12.05
CA SER A 25 -16.60 -9.38 12.61
C SER A 25 -16.16 -8.91 13.99
N ILE A 26 -16.65 -7.74 14.39
CA ILE A 26 -16.70 -7.30 15.78
C ILE A 26 -18.16 -7.12 16.19
N GLU A 27 -18.49 -7.54 17.40
CA GLU A 27 -19.80 -7.36 18.02
C GLU A 27 -19.67 -6.91 19.48
N ASP A 28 -20.81 -6.58 20.11
CA ASP A 28 -20.91 -6.18 21.51
C ASP A 28 -20.03 -4.97 21.90
N ILE A 29 -19.83 -4.05 20.97
CA ILE A 29 -19.13 -2.78 21.24
C ILE A 29 -19.99 -1.96 22.23
N PRO A 30 -19.43 -1.48 23.36
CA PRO A 30 -20.18 -0.67 24.32
C PRO A 30 -20.79 0.59 23.70
N LYS A 31 -22.05 0.90 24.03
CA LYS A 31 -22.77 2.08 23.52
C LYS A 31 -22.08 3.42 23.79
N THR A 32 -21.28 3.50 24.85
CA THR A 32 -20.47 4.69 25.16
C THR A 32 -19.49 5.00 24.04
N ASN A 33 -19.02 3.98 23.30
CA ASN A 33 -18.07 4.12 22.22
C ASN A 33 -18.77 4.35 20.87
N THR A 34 -20.01 3.91 20.69
CA THR A 34 -20.73 4.04 19.40
C THR A 34 -21.20 5.46 19.08
N ASN A 35 -21.31 6.33 20.09
CA ASN A 35 -21.82 7.69 19.89
C ASN A 35 -20.71 8.72 19.54
N LEU A 36 -19.45 8.30 19.58
CA LEU A 36 -18.28 9.19 19.47
C LEU A 36 -17.49 8.98 18.16
N TYR A 37 -17.72 7.89 17.44
CA TYR A 37 -16.91 7.53 16.28
C TYR A 37 -17.78 7.11 15.10
N SER A 38 -17.28 7.36 13.89
CA SER A 38 -17.97 7.05 12.64
C SER A 38 -17.53 5.72 12.05
N ASN A 39 -16.25 5.37 12.19
CA ASN A 39 -15.66 4.18 11.57
C ASN A 39 -14.80 3.38 12.57
N ILE A 40 -14.65 2.09 12.27
CA ILE A 40 -13.80 1.15 12.98
C ILE A 40 -12.92 0.38 12.00
N TYR A 41 -11.71 0.08 12.42
CA TYR A 41 -10.77 -0.76 11.68
C TYR A 41 -9.85 -1.49 12.67
N PHE A 42 -9.07 -2.44 12.20
CA PHE A 42 -8.05 -3.09 13.00
C PHE A 42 -6.70 -3.13 12.30
N THR A 43 -5.66 -3.34 13.08
CA THR A 43 -4.35 -3.77 12.58
C THR A 43 -4.04 -5.13 13.18
N ALA A 44 -3.46 -6.01 12.38
CA ALA A 44 -3.02 -7.34 12.82
C ALA A 44 -1.52 -7.49 12.56
N LYS A 45 -0.80 -8.12 13.48
CA LYS A 45 0.64 -8.36 13.40
C LYS A 45 0.99 -9.78 13.80
N ILE A 46 1.90 -10.41 13.07
CA ILE A 46 2.49 -11.69 13.47
C ILE A 46 3.95 -11.45 13.85
N ASP A 47 4.29 -11.72 15.11
CA ASP A 47 5.64 -11.57 15.70
C ASP A 47 6.30 -10.20 15.47
N ASP A 48 5.52 -9.15 15.18
CA ASP A 48 6.00 -7.85 14.69
C ASP A 48 6.87 -7.92 13.41
N ARG A 49 6.79 -9.04 12.67
CA ARG A 49 7.55 -9.29 11.42
C ARG A 49 6.76 -8.96 10.17
N ILE A 50 5.43 -9.07 10.25
CA ILE A 50 4.51 -8.73 9.17
C ILE A 50 3.24 -8.13 9.78
N SER A 51 2.67 -7.14 9.10
CA SER A 51 1.44 -6.49 9.54
C SER A 51 0.46 -6.26 8.41
N MET A 52 -0.81 -6.10 8.77
CA MET A 52 -1.85 -5.58 7.89
C MET A 52 -2.74 -4.60 8.64
N THR A 53 -3.37 -3.71 7.87
CA THR A 53 -4.45 -2.83 8.32
C THR A 53 -5.70 -3.22 7.55
N SER A 54 -6.80 -3.39 8.25
CA SER A 54 -8.09 -3.74 7.65
C SER A 54 -8.68 -2.57 6.88
N THR A 55 -9.69 -2.88 6.07
CA THR A 55 -10.60 -1.85 5.58
C THR A 55 -11.34 -1.15 6.72
N HIS A 56 -11.61 0.15 6.53
CA HIS A 56 -12.40 0.94 7.47
C HIS A 56 -13.88 0.66 7.22
N GLN A 57 -14.59 0.30 8.28
CA GLN A 57 -16.01 -0.03 8.22
C GLN A 57 -16.82 0.97 9.07
N PRO A 58 -18.04 1.35 8.64
CA PRO A 58 -18.93 2.15 9.46
C PRO A 58 -19.20 1.47 10.80
N LEU A 59 -19.12 2.25 11.89
CA LEU A 59 -19.37 1.73 13.22
C LEU A 59 -20.86 1.43 13.40
N THR A 60 -21.18 0.15 13.60
CA THR A 60 -22.54 -0.34 13.85
C THR A 60 -22.53 -1.32 15.03
N SER A 61 -23.68 -1.87 15.40
CA SER A 61 -23.76 -2.87 16.49
C SER A 61 -23.02 -4.17 16.17
N ILE A 62 -22.90 -4.52 14.89
CA ILE A 62 -22.12 -5.65 14.41
C ILE A 62 -21.41 -5.21 13.14
N VAL A 63 -20.09 -5.10 13.22
CA VAL A 63 -19.25 -4.73 12.09
C VAL A 63 -18.71 -6.00 11.46
N LYS A 64 -18.86 -6.15 10.14
CA LYS A 64 -18.41 -7.32 9.40
C LYS A 64 -17.37 -6.93 8.37
N TRP A 65 -16.38 -7.78 8.19
CA TRP A 65 -15.45 -7.70 7.07
C TRP A 65 -15.75 -8.82 6.08
N ASP A 66 -16.39 -8.46 4.97
CA ASP A 66 -16.62 -9.39 3.88
C ASP A 66 -15.35 -9.49 3.03
N LYS A 67 -14.62 -10.61 3.15
CA LYS A 67 -13.40 -10.99 2.38
C LYS A 67 -12.06 -10.43 2.90
N GLU A 68 -11.91 -10.27 4.21
CA GLU A 68 -10.62 -9.87 4.80
C GLU A 68 -9.75 -11.08 5.15
N ASP A 69 -9.33 -11.79 4.09
CA ASP A 69 -8.36 -12.88 4.18
C ASP A 69 -6.93 -12.33 4.19
N TRP A 70 -6.14 -12.84 5.14
CA TRP A 70 -4.71 -12.61 5.25
C TRP A 70 -3.96 -13.94 5.11
N ASN A 71 -3.27 -14.11 3.98
CA ASN A 71 -2.45 -15.28 3.74
C ASN A 71 -0.98 -14.93 3.99
N VAL A 72 -0.38 -15.62 4.95
CA VAL A 72 1.03 -15.48 5.30
C VAL A 72 1.69 -16.85 5.22
N LEU A 73 2.71 -16.94 4.38
CA LEU A 73 3.48 -18.15 4.13
C LEU A 73 4.65 -18.27 5.11
N LYS A 74 5.04 -19.52 5.39
CA LYS A 74 6.22 -19.85 6.21
C LYS A 74 6.22 -19.13 7.56
N VAL A 75 5.13 -19.33 8.31
CA VAL A 75 4.92 -18.85 9.68
C VAL A 75 5.40 -19.93 10.66
N PRO A 76 6.27 -19.62 11.64
CA PRO A 76 6.68 -20.57 12.66
C PRO A 76 5.51 -21.10 13.51
N SER A 77 5.59 -22.35 13.96
CA SER A 77 4.55 -23.01 14.76
C SER A 77 4.15 -22.27 16.05
N ASN A 78 5.07 -21.50 16.63
CA ASN A 78 4.88 -20.75 17.87
C ASN A 78 4.62 -19.25 17.64
N ALA A 79 4.31 -18.84 16.41
CA ALA A 79 4.10 -17.43 16.08
C ALA A 79 2.91 -16.83 16.84
N LYS A 80 3.09 -15.59 17.31
CA LYS A 80 2.10 -14.80 18.04
C LYS A 80 1.37 -13.84 17.11
N LEU A 81 0.04 -13.87 17.13
CA LEU A 81 -0.81 -12.85 16.52
C LEU A 81 -1.18 -11.79 17.56
N MET A 82 -1.04 -10.52 17.20
CA MET A 82 -1.58 -9.38 17.94
C MET A 82 -2.59 -8.65 17.06
N VAL A 83 -3.77 -8.37 17.59
CA VAL A 83 -4.79 -7.58 16.89
C VAL A 83 -5.12 -6.35 17.72
N ASN A 84 -4.96 -5.17 17.13
CA ASN A 84 -5.31 -3.88 17.73
C ASN A 84 -6.49 -3.29 16.99
N VAL A 85 -7.52 -2.87 17.71
CA VAL A 85 -8.75 -2.30 17.15
C VAL A 85 -8.76 -0.80 17.39
N PHE A 86 -9.15 -0.04 16.38
CA PHE A 86 -9.15 1.41 16.37
C PHE A 86 -10.49 1.96 15.90
N CYS A 87 -10.89 3.07 16.48
CA CYS A 87 -12.03 3.86 16.04
C CYS A 87 -11.55 5.22 15.52
N THR A 88 -12.26 5.75 14.52
CA THR A 88 -12.00 7.07 13.94
C THR A 88 -13.30 7.84 13.83
N ASP A 89 -13.21 9.14 14.01
CA ASP A 89 -14.27 10.09 13.69
C ASP A 89 -13.93 10.82 12.39
N GLU A 90 -14.93 11.20 11.58
CA GLU A 90 -14.72 11.83 10.27
C GLU A 90 -13.92 13.13 10.37
N ASP A 91 -14.02 13.81 11.50
CA ASP A 91 -13.34 15.09 11.78
C ASP A 91 -12.08 14.95 12.65
N SER A 92 -11.79 13.76 13.19
CA SER A 92 -10.65 13.55 14.10
C SER A 92 -9.38 13.15 13.34
N ILE A 93 -8.29 13.86 13.64
CA ILE A 93 -6.94 13.54 13.14
C ILE A 93 -6.27 12.45 14.01
N VAL A 94 -6.89 12.09 15.15
CA VAL A 94 -6.36 11.14 16.10
C VAL A 94 -7.20 9.87 16.04
N ASN A 95 -6.57 8.78 15.61
CA ASN A 95 -7.14 7.43 15.72
C ASN A 95 -7.10 7.01 17.19
N GLU A 96 -8.23 6.61 17.75
CA GLU A 96 -8.29 6.15 19.14
C GLU A 96 -8.27 4.63 19.18
N GLN A 97 -7.37 4.08 19.99
CA GLN A 97 -7.29 2.63 20.17
C GLN A 97 -8.41 2.18 21.10
N LEU A 98 -9.34 1.40 20.55
CA LEU A 98 -10.43 0.80 21.29
C LEU A 98 -9.90 -0.30 22.21
N GLY A 99 -8.96 -1.12 21.73
CA GLY A 99 -8.35 -2.17 22.54
C GLY A 99 -7.55 -3.14 21.71
N ASN A 100 -7.20 -4.27 22.31
CA ASN A 100 -6.46 -5.34 21.64
C ASN A 100 -6.77 -6.71 22.24
N PHE A 101 -6.29 -7.74 21.54
CA PHE A 101 -6.14 -9.09 22.05
C PHE A 101 -4.95 -9.78 21.39
N GLU A 102 -4.50 -10.89 21.98
CA GLU A 102 -3.34 -11.63 21.51
C GLU A 102 -3.62 -13.14 21.45
N ILE A 103 -3.00 -13.80 20.48
CA ILE A 103 -3.00 -15.26 20.33
C ILE A 103 -1.54 -15.70 20.30
N TYR A 104 -1.10 -16.42 21.33
CA TYR A 104 0.32 -16.79 21.51
C TYR A 104 0.80 -17.94 20.62
N SER A 105 -0.10 -18.64 19.93
CA SER A 105 0.23 -19.68 18.97
C SER A 105 -0.86 -19.74 17.91
N ILE A 106 -0.62 -19.05 16.78
CA ILE A 106 -1.64 -18.88 15.73
C ILE A 106 -1.78 -20.11 14.83
N VAL A 107 -0.75 -20.95 14.72
CA VAL A 107 -0.78 -22.14 13.86
C VAL A 107 -1.74 -23.18 14.42
N ASN A 108 -2.63 -23.69 13.57
CA ASN A 108 -3.71 -24.62 13.93
C ASN A 108 -4.61 -24.09 15.07
N TYR A 109 -4.70 -22.77 15.20
CA TYR A 109 -5.47 -22.14 16.26
C TYR A 109 -6.98 -22.29 16.03
N ASN A 110 -7.68 -22.80 17.04
CA ASN A 110 -9.13 -22.87 17.05
C ASN A 110 -9.69 -21.65 17.80
N ALA A 111 -10.30 -20.73 17.06
CA ALA A 111 -10.92 -19.56 17.64
C ALA A 111 -12.12 -19.92 18.54
N PRO A 112 -12.30 -19.21 19.66
CA PRO A 112 -13.45 -19.41 20.54
C PRO A 112 -14.75 -19.05 19.82
N GLY A 113 -15.81 -19.84 20.03
CA GLY A 113 -17.09 -19.63 19.35
C GLY A 113 -17.82 -18.35 19.77
N ASP A 114 -17.51 -17.84 20.97
CA ASP A 114 -17.98 -16.56 21.49
C ASP A 114 -17.06 -15.39 21.16
N GLY A 115 -16.00 -15.59 20.37
CA GLY A 115 -15.08 -14.54 19.94
C GLY A 115 -14.04 -14.14 20.99
N HIS A 116 -13.06 -13.34 20.57
CA HIS A 116 -11.99 -12.84 21.42
C HIS A 116 -12.38 -11.54 22.11
N THR A 117 -12.21 -11.47 23.42
CA THR A 117 -12.46 -10.24 24.19
C THR A 117 -11.47 -9.14 23.79
N ILE A 118 -12.01 -8.02 23.31
CA ILE A 118 -11.24 -6.81 23.06
C ILE A 118 -11.06 -6.08 24.40
N THR A 119 -9.81 -5.95 24.83
CA THR A 119 -9.47 -5.33 26.12
C THR A 119 -8.87 -3.96 25.90
N GLY A 120 -9.46 -2.93 26.52
CA GLY A 120 -8.93 -1.57 26.49
C GLY A 120 -7.72 -1.38 27.43
N THR A 121 -7.10 -0.20 27.36
CA THR A 121 -5.87 0.14 28.11
C THR A 121 -6.01 -0.03 29.64
N PHE A 122 -7.20 0.14 30.19
CA PHE A 122 -7.48 0.01 31.62
C PHE A 122 -8.17 -1.32 31.98
N GLY A 123 -8.11 -2.32 31.08
CA GLY A 123 -8.73 -3.63 31.29
C GLY A 123 -10.24 -3.67 31.05
N GLN A 124 -10.82 -2.57 30.55
CA GLN A 124 -12.25 -2.51 30.25
C GLN A 124 -12.61 -3.39 29.04
N TYR A 125 -13.79 -3.99 29.11
CA TYR A 125 -14.37 -4.75 28.00
C TYR A 125 -14.83 -3.82 26.87
N ASN A 126 -14.38 -4.08 25.65
CA ASN A 126 -14.66 -3.25 24.47
C ASN A 126 -15.20 -4.04 23.27
N GLY A 127 -15.84 -5.18 23.52
CA GLY A 127 -16.51 -6.01 22.52
C GLY A 127 -15.80 -7.33 22.26
N ARG A 128 -16.32 -8.07 21.27
CA ARG A 128 -15.79 -9.37 20.85
C ARG A 128 -15.36 -9.34 19.40
N PHE A 129 -14.18 -9.87 19.13
CA PHE A 129 -13.62 -10.00 17.80
C PHE A 129 -13.68 -11.45 17.32
N HIS A 130 -14.23 -11.66 16.13
CA HIS A 130 -14.38 -12.97 15.52
C HIS A 130 -13.41 -13.13 14.33
N LEU A 131 -12.67 -14.24 14.33
CA LEU A 131 -11.79 -14.63 13.23
C LEU A 131 -11.78 -16.15 13.07
N THR A 132 -11.30 -16.62 11.93
CA THR A 132 -11.02 -18.04 11.69
C THR A 132 -9.60 -18.21 11.18
N VAL A 133 -8.91 -19.25 11.62
CA VAL A 133 -7.55 -19.55 11.19
C VAL A 133 -7.53 -20.90 10.50
N HIS A 134 -6.93 -20.95 9.32
CA HIS A 134 -6.60 -22.18 8.62
C HIS A 134 -5.08 -22.27 8.52
N SER A 135 -4.51 -23.44 8.79
CA SER A 135 -3.07 -23.67 8.71
C SER A 135 -2.79 -24.93 7.91
N THR A 136 -1.77 -24.88 7.06
CA THR A 136 -1.28 -26.03 6.30
C THR A 136 0.22 -26.07 6.41
N LYS A 137 0.82 -27.25 6.59
CA LYS A 137 2.28 -27.35 6.68
C LYS A 137 2.91 -26.82 5.39
N SER A 138 3.91 -25.94 5.52
CA SER A 138 4.53 -25.28 4.36
C SER A 138 5.14 -26.31 3.40
N SER A 139 4.88 -26.12 2.11
CA SER A 139 5.41 -26.98 1.04
C SER A 139 6.91 -26.77 0.83
N ASN A 140 7.58 -27.70 0.12
CA ASN A 140 9.00 -27.54 -0.24
C ASN A 140 9.28 -26.26 -1.03
N GLU A 141 8.34 -25.82 -1.87
CA GLU A 141 8.44 -24.56 -2.61
C GLU A 141 8.32 -23.36 -1.65
N THR A 142 7.34 -23.39 -0.75
CA THR A 142 7.14 -22.34 0.26
C THR A 142 8.35 -22.20 1.19
N LEU A 143 9.01 -23.31 1.52
CA LEU A 143 10.20 -23.29 2.39
C LEU A 143 11.39 -22.55 1.76
N GLN A 144 11.43 -22.39 0.43
CA GLN A 144 12.44 -21.56 -0.25
C GLN A 144 12.15 -20.05 -0.14
N LEU A 145 10.93 -19.66 0.23
CA LEU A 145 10.57 -18.26 0.41
C LEU A 145 11.12 -17.71 1.74
N PRO A 146 11.27 -16.37 1.86
CA PRO A 146 11.52 -15.74 3.16
C PRO A 146 10.41 -16.06 4.18
N CYS A 147 10.74 -16.11 5.47
CA CYS A 147 9.72 -16.28 6.51
C CYS A 147 8.75 -15.11 6.52
N TYR A 148 7.50 -15.36 6.91
CA TYR A 148 6.43 -14.35 6.96
C TYR A 148 6.16 -13.68 5.60
N THR A 149 6.17 -14.47 4.52
CA THR A 149 5.92 -13.93 3.18
C THR A 149 4.42 -13.73 2.95
N PHE A 150 4.00 -12.50 2.64
CA PHE A 150 2.62 -12.23 2.26
C PHE A 150 2.26 -12.86 0.90
N ASP A 151 1.14 -13.58 0.85
CA ASP A 151 0.62 -14.21 -0.37
C ASP A 151 -0.93 -14.13 -0.44
N GLY A 152 -1.49 -13.06 0.10
CA GLY A 152 -2.92 -12.82 0.16
C GLY A 152 -3.47 -12.03 -1.02
N PRO A 153 -4.77 -11.67 -0.97
CA PRO A 153 -5.37 -10.75 -1.93
C PRO A 153 -4.63 -9.41 -2.04
N CYS A 154 -4.34 -8.96 -3.26
CA CYS A 154 -3.77 -7.63 -3.51
C CYS A 154 -4.85 -6.57 -3.25
N ARG A 155 -4.78 -5.87 -2.13
CA ARG A 155 -5.68 -4.76 -1.81
C ARG A 155 -5.05 -3.43 -2.19
N TYR A 156 -5.85 -2.48 -2.62
CA TYR A 156 -5.41 -1.11 -2.81
C TYR A 156 -6.23 -0.13 -1.96
N SER A 157 -5.60 0.99 -1.63
CA SER A 157 -6.24 2.12 -0.96
C SER A 157 -5.73 3.42 -1.56
N TRP A 158 -6.58 4.44 -1.58
CA TRP A 158 -6.24 5.78 -2.04
C TRP A 158 -6.55 6.83 -0.99
N HIS A 159 -5.65 7.79 -0.84
CA HIS A 159 -5.71 8.83 0.18
C HIS A 159 -5.41 10.19 -0.45
N GLU A 160 -6.17 11.22 -0.08
CA GLU A 160 -5.85 12.61 -0.39
C GLU A 160 -5.32 13.31 0.85
N SER A 161 -4.07 13.78 0.78
CA SER A 161 -3.50 14.58 1.85
C SER A 161 -3.42 16.04 1.47
N LEU A 162 -3.85 16.91 2.39
CA LEU A 162 -3.62 18.35 2.30
C LEU A 162 -2.27 18.67 2.94
N THR A 163 -1.38 19.28 2.17
CA THR A 163 -0.14 19.80 2.76
C THR A 163 -0.46 21.07 3.54
N VAL A 164 -0.22 21.07 4.85
CA VAL A 164 -0.47 22.24 5.72
C VAL A 164 0.85 22.90 6.08
N ASP A 165 0.92 24.21 5.87
CA ASP A 165 2.06 25.01 6.31
C ASP A 165 2.05 25.16 7.84
N ARG A 166 3.14 24.77 8.51
CA ARG A 166 3.21 24.66 9.98
C ARG A 166 3.13 26.02 10.67
N PHE A 167 3.60 27.10 10.03
CA PHE A 167 3.66 28.44 10.61
C PHE A 167 2.32 29.17 10.47
N THR A 168 1.67 29.03 9.32
CA THR A 168 0.39 29.71 9.03
C THR A 168 -0.82 28.87 9.42
N LYS A 169 -0.65 27.56 9.65
CA LYS A 169 -1.73 26.56 9.80
C LYS A 169 -2.74 26.59 8.65
N ARG A 170 -2.38 27.18 7.50
CA ARG A 170 -3.25 27.25 6.33
C ARG A 170 -2.96 26.07 5.42
N PRO A 171 -4.00 25.47 4.81
CA PRO A 171 -3.78 24.50 3.74
C PRO A 171 -3.00 25.20 2.64
N THR A 172 -1.88 24.62 2.23
CA THR A 172 -1.29 24.94 0.94
C THR A 172 -2.17 24.27 -0.11
N ASN A 173 -2.41 24.92 -1.25
CA ASN A 173 -3.34 24.45 -2.29
C ASN A 173 -2.91 23.13 -2.99
N GLY A 174 -2.00 22.35 -2.40
CA GLY A 174 -1.53 21.07 -2.91
C GLY A 174 -2.23 19.90 -2.20
N ILE A 175 -3.33 19.43 -2.77
CA ILE A 175 -3.83 18.07 -2.50
C ILE A 175 -2.86 17.11 -3.20
N SER A 176 -2.28 16.17 -2.46
CA SER A 176 -1.49 15.07 -3.03
C SER A 176 -2.24 13.76 -2.84
N SER A 177 -2.59 13.14 -3.97
CA SER A 177 -3.17 11.80 -4.02
C SER A 177 -2.09 10.75 -3.86
N THR A 178 -2.28 9.83 -2.93
CA THR A 178 -1.37 8.71 -2.64
C THR A 178 -2.13 7.39 -2.75
N TRP A 179 -1.57 6.44 -3.49
CA TRP A 179 -2.06 5.08 -3.60
C TRP A 179 -1.15 4.14 -2.83
N LYS A 180 -1.74 3.16 -2.15
CA LYS A 180 -1.03 2.04 -1.52
C LYS A 180 -1.61 0.74 -2.06
N VAL A 181 -0.78 -0.11 -2.67
CA VAL A 181 -1.16 -1.40 -3.25
C VAL A 181 -0.37 -2.49 -2.55
N GLN A 182 -1.04 -3.42 -1.86
CA GLN A 182 -0.40 -4.59 -1.28
C GLN A 182 0.01 -5.55 -2.39
N LEU A 183 1.29 -5.94 -2.43
CA LEU A 183 1.81 -6.89 -3.41
C LEU A 183 2.28 -8.16 -2.73
N ARG A 184 2.00 -9.30 -3.37
CA ARG A 184 2.44 -10.62 -2.90
C ARG A 184 3.94 -10.79 -3.13
N ARG A 185 4.58 -11.45 -2.17
CA ARG A 185 5.94 -11.98 -2.23
C ARG A 185 7.04 -10.95 -2.53
N ILE A 186 6.88 -9.69 -2.14
CA ILE A 186 7.93 -8.67 -2.33
C ILE A 186 9.31 -9.14 -1.82
N PRO A 187 9.45 -9.71 -0.59
CA PRO A 187 10.76 -10.13 -0.09
C PRO A 187 11.45 -11.23 -0.91
N TYR A 188 10.71 -11.98 -1.73
CA TYR A 188 11.28 -12.95 -2.66
C TYR A 188 11.95 -12.27 -3.86
N PHE A 189 11.31 -11.25 -4.43
CA PHE A 189 11.88 -10.48 -5.55
C PHE A 189 12.94 -9.48 -5.10
N PHE A 190 12.86 -9.00 -3.86
CA PHE A 190 13.84 -8.07 -3.29
C PHE A 190 14.34 -8.60 -1.94
N PRO A 191 15.30 -9.53 -1.88
CA PRO A 191 15.76 -10.14 -0.64
C PRO A 191 16.44 -9.13 0.31
N PRO A 192 16.21 -9.19 1.64
CA PRO A 192 16.79 -8.25 2.61
C PRO A 192 18.33 -8.20 2.63
N ASN A 193 18.98 -9.33 2.29
CA ASN A 193 20.43 -9.49 2.41
C ASN A 193 21.20 -9.09 1.15
N GLU A 194 20.53 -9.00 0.01
CA GLU A 194 21.17 -8.65 -1.27
C GLU A 194 21.13 -7.13 -1.51
N HIS A 195 20.12 -6.45 -0.94
CA HIS A 195 19.94 -5.02 -1.08
C HIS A 195 19.68 -4.40 0.29
N PRO A 196 20.67 -3.69 0.88
CA PRO A 196 20.44 -3.02 2.15
C PRO A 196 19.25 -2.06 1.98
N PRO A 197 18.34 -2.00 2.97
CA PRO A 197 17.20 -1.11 2.92
C PRO A 197 17.66 0.31 2.56
N LEU A 198 16.95 0.96 1.65
CA LEU A 198 17.10 2.39 1.43
C LEU A 198 16.62 3.07 2.71
N LYS A 199 17.55 3.31 3.64
CA LYS A 199 17.23 4.07 4.84
C LYS A 199 17.01 5.52 4.41
N PRO A 200 15.88 6.14 4.78
CA PRO A 200 15.72 7.57 4.62
C PRO A 200 16.88 8.23 5.38
N GLN A 201 17.85 8.83 4.66
CA GLN A 201 18.89 9.61 5.33
C GLN A 201 18.18 10.77 6.02
N SER A 202 18.41 10.91 7.34
CA SER A 202 18.09 12.07 8.19
C SER A 202 16.94 12.96 7.71
N ARG A 203 15.83 13.00 8.46
CA ARG A 203 14.72 13.96 8.29
C ARG A 203 15.26 15.28 7.71
N PRO A 204 14.96 15.64 6.45
CA PRO A 204 15.46 16.87 5.90
C PRO A 204 15.07 18.01 6.84
N MET A 205 16.02 18.91 7.09
CA MET A 205 15.90 20.09 7.95
C MET A 205 14.96 21.13 7.31
N TYR A 206 13.76 20.71 6.92
CA TYR A 206 12.63 21.54 6.53
C TYR A 206 11.42 21.09 7.34
N GLU A 207 11.51 21.37 8.65
CA GLU A 207 10.45 21.19 9.63
C GLU A 207 9.25 22.15 9.45
N SER A 208 9.12 22.79 8.27
CA SER A 208 8.12 23.83 8.00
C SER A 208 6.79 23.29 7.48
N TYR A 209 6.72 22.03 7.06
CA TYR A 209 5.50 21.41 6.54
C TYR A 209 5.24 20.12 7.29
N THR A 210 4.15 20.08 8.06
CA THR A 210 3.58 18.81 8.52
C THR A 210 2.50 18.45 7.51
N PRO A 211 2.71 17.45 6.64
CA PRO A 211 1.60 16.90 5.88
C PRO A 211 0.57 16.40 6.90
N LYS A 212 -0.60 17.04 6.94
CA LYS A 212 -1.74 16.51 7.67
C LYS A 212 -2.48 15.64 6.66
N MET A 213 -2.33 14.34 6.79
CA MET A 213 -3.16 13.40 6.07
C MET A 213 -4.58 13.53 6.62
N VAL A 214 -5.43 14.25 5.89
CA VAL A 214 -6.86 14.26 6.17
C VAL A 214 -7.37 12.92 5.66
N HIS A 215 -7.85 12.06 6.55
CA HIS A 215 -8.47 10.79 6.18
C HIS A 215 -9.85 11.07 5.59
N GLN A 216 -9.92 11.71 4.42
CA GLN A 216 -11.14 11.72 3.65
C GLN A 216 -11.27 10.37 2.95
N GLN A 217 -12.48 9.81 3.02
CA GLN A 217 -12.91 8.49 2.53
C GLN A 217 -11.92 7.81 1.60
N ILE A 218 -11.42 6.65 2.03
CA ILE A 218 -10.42 5.85 1.33
C ILE A 218 -11.18 4.89 0.40
N PRO A 219 -11.23 5.08 -0.94
CA PRO A 219 -11.63 4.01 -1.83
C PRO A 219 -10.65 2.86 -1.63
N GLN A 220 -11.18 1.75 -1.14
CA GLN A 220 -10.45 0.52 -0.93
C GLN A 220 -11.08 -0.55 -1.80
N GLY A 221 -10.25 -1.43 -2.33
CA GLY A 221 -10.72 -2.53 -3.16
C GLY A 221 -9.66 -3.61 -3.30
N GLN A 222 -10.07 -4.71 -3.93
CA GLN A 222 -9.20 -5.83 -4.26
C GLN A 222 -8.89 -5.79 -5.75
N LEU A 223 -7.62 -5.96 -6.09
CA LEU A 223 -7.14 -6.12 -7.46
C LEU A 223 -6.90 -7.60 -7.71
N THR A 224 -7.61 -8.18 -8.66
CA THR A 224 -7.46 -9.60 -9.04
C THR A 224 -6.79 -9.79 -10.39
N SER A 225 -6.70 -8.73 -11.18
CA SER A 225 -6.17 -8.74 -12.55
C SER A 225 -5.49 -7.42 -12.91
N ALA A 226 -4.74 -7.43 -14.03
CA ALA A 226 -4.22 -6.19 -14.62
C ALA A 226 -5.34 -5.22 -15.03
N ASP A 227 -6.49 -5.74 -15.49
CA ASP A 227 -7.65 -4.93 -15.85
C ASP A 227 -8.22 -4.16 -14.66
N ASP A 228 -8.26 -4.78 -13.48
CA ASP A 228 -8.70 -4.12 -12.25
C ASP A 228 -7.77 -2.97 -11.89
N LEU A 229 -6.45 -3.16 -12.06
CA LEU A 229 -5.45 -2.12 -11.84
C LEU A 229 -5.70 -0.92 -12.77
N TRP A 230 -5.87 -1.17 -14.08
CA TRP A 230 -6.17 -0.13 -15.05
C TRP A 230 -7.47 0.62 -14.73
N LYS A 231 -8.57 -0.11 -14.47
CA LYS A 231 -9.89 0.47 -14.23
C LYS A 231 -10.00 1.21 -12.89
N SER A 232 -9.31 0.72 -11.86
CA SER A 232 -9.48 1.22 -10.49
C SER A 232 -8.49 2.33 -10.13
N ILE A 233 -7.30 2.32 -10.74
CA ILE A 233 -6.23 3.27 -10.40
C ILE A 233 -5.98 4.28 -11.52
N PHE A 234 -5.83 3.83 -12.76
CA PHE A 234 -5.32 4.68 -13.85
C PHE A 234 -6.40 5.27 -14.76
N PHE A 235 -7.59 4.67 -14.80
CA PHE A 235 -8.71 5.13 -15.60
C PHE A 235 -9.49 6.22 -14.86
N ASP A 236 -9.53 7.41 -15.46
CA ASP A 236 -10.30 8.53 -14.92
C ASP A 236 -11.74 8.45 -15.43
N LYS A 237 -12.67 8.13 -14.52
CA LYS A 237 -14.10 8.00 -14.81
C LYS A 237 -14.74 9.29 -15.29
N SER A 238 -14.20 10.46 -14.92
CA SER A 238 -14.79 11.75 -15.31
C SER A 238 -14.58 12.05 -16.79
N ILE A 239 -13.42 11.67 -17.33
CA ILE A 239 -13.06 11.88 -18.73
C ILE A 239 -13.16 10.61 -19.58
N GLN A 240 -13.50 9.47 -18.97
CA GLN A 240 -13.59 8.15 -19.60
C GLN A 240 -12.32 7.75 -20.36
N LYS A 241 -11.15 8.16 -19.83
CA LYS A 241 -9.84 7.94 -20.45
C LYS A 241 -8.76 7.75 -19.38
N ILE A 242 -7.66 7.12 -19.78
CA ILE A 242 -6.44 7.09 -18.98
C ILE A 242 -5.77 8.47 -19.07
N LYS A 243 -5.45 9.02 -17.90
CA LYS A 243 -4.79 10.33 -17.80
C LYS A 243 -3.27 10.15 -17.86
N PRO A 244 -2.56 10.73 -18.84
CA PRO A 244 -1.10 10.62 -18.89
C PRO A 244 -0.47 11.38 -17.73
N ARG A 245 0.13 10.65 -16.79
CA ARG A 245 0.73 11.18 -15.56
C ARG A 245 2.00 10.42 -15.18
N ILE A 246 2.87 11.12 -14.45
CA ILE A 246 4.06 10.57 -13.80
C ILE A 246 3.74 10.38 -12.33
N PHE A 247 4.26 9.31 -11.76
CA PHE A 247 4.12 8.96 -10.36
C PHE A 247 5.51 8.72 -9.78
N THR A 248 5.72 9.17 -8.55
CA THR A 248 6.88 8.75 -7.75
C THR A 248 6.44 7.58 -6.88
N TYR A 249 7.24 6.52 -6.81
CA TYR A 249 6.89 5.29 -6.10
C TYR A 249 7.99 4.77 -5.18
N ILE A 250 7.55 4.02 -4.18
CA ILE A 250 8.38 3.18 -3.32
C ILE A 250 7.77 1.78 -3.23
N ILE A 251 8.63 0.81 -2.94
CA ILE A 251 8.26 -0.56 -2.59
C ILE A 251 8.93 -0.84 -1.25
N ASP A 252 8.14 -1.13 -0.23
CA ASP A 252 8.62 -1.61 1.06
C ASP A 252 8.45 -3.14 1.16
N ASP A 253 8.37 -3.69 2.38
CA ASP A 253 8.22 -5.13 2.59
C ASP A 253 6.86 -5.70 2.16
N HIS A 254 5.83 -4.85 2.02
CA HIS A 254 4.44 -5.28 1.91
C HIS A 254 3.64 -4.50 0.85
N VAL A 255 4.05 -3.29 0.50
CA VAL A 255 3.26 -2.32 -0.25
C VAL A 255 4.09 -1.66 -1.36
N TRP A 256 3.47 -1.56 -2.54
CA TRP A 256 3.83 -0.60 -3.57
C TRP A 256 3.01 0.67 -3.34
N GLN A 257 3.70 1.74 -2.96
CA GLN A 257 3.09 3.02 -2.64
C GLN A 257 3.58 4.08 -3.62
N PHE A 258 2.66 4.92 -4.12
CA PHE A 258 3.01 5.96 -5.08
C PHE A 258 2.09 7.17 -5.00
N SER A 259 2.55 8.31 -5.50
CA SER A 259 1.78 9.55 -5.62
C SER A 259 2.00 10.22 -6.96
N GLU A 260 1.00 10.96 -7.45
CA GLU A 260 1.12 11.73 -8.69
C GLU A 260 2.17 12.84 -8.53
N THR A 261 3.11 12.88 -9.47
CA THR A 261 4.09 13.93 -9.60
C THR A 261 3.65 14.89 -10.70
N GLY A 262 2.96 15.96 -10.29
CA GLY A 262 2.50 17.00 -11.22
C GLY A 262 3.59 17.99 -11.63
N TYR A 263 3.41 18.60 -12.81
CA TYR A 263 4.27 19.64 -13.43
C TYR A 263 4.53 20.89 -12.56
N ARG A 264 3.80 21.07 -11.45
CA ARG A 264 3.89 22.24 -10.56
C ARG A 264 4.42 21.96 -9.16
N PHE A 265 4.73 20.72 -8.82
CA PHE A 265 5.17 20.38 -7.46
C PHE A 265 6.69 20.39 -7.37
N PHE A 266 7.25 21.59 -7.19
CA PHE A 266 8.64 21.83 -6.78
C PHE A 266 8.87 21.42 -5.31
N THR A 267 8.66 20.14 -5.02
CA THR A 267 9.30 19.51 -3.87
C THR A 267 10.32 18.53 -4.44
N THR A 268 11.60 18.73 -4.09
CA THR A 268 12.69 17.84 -4.51
C THR A 268 12.28 16.38 -4.29
N VAL A 269 12.61 15.51 -5.25
CA VAL A 269 12.27 14.07 -5.27
C VAL A 269 12.56 13.39 -3.92
N ALA A 270 13.60 13.84 -3.21
CA ALA A 270 13.97 13.44 -1.85
C ALA A 270 12.87 13.62 -0.79
N THR A 271 12.13 14.72 -0.89
CA THR A 271 11.04 15.07 0.05
C THR A 271 9.83 14.17 -0.17
N LYS A 272 9.54 13.78 -1.43
CA LYS A 272 8.43 12.90 -1.77
C LYS A 272 8.66 11.47 -1.30
N HIS A 273 9.86 10.92 -1.45
CA HIS A 273 10.19 9.59 -0.91
C HIS A 273 10.07 9.55 0.61
N THR A 274 10.49 10.62 1.29
CA THR A 274 10.34 10.72 2.75
C THR A 274 8.87 10.82 3.17
N VAL A 275 8.04 11.51 2.38
CA VAL A 275 6.58 11.62 2.61
C VAL A 275 5.87 10.30 2.29
N LEU A 276 6.21 9.64 1.18
CA LEU A 276 5.67 8.34 0.79
C LEU A 276 6.12 7.23 1.72
N ALA A 277 7.34 7.30 2.26
CA ALA A 277 7.85 6.30 3.18
C ALA A 277 6.93 6.12 4.39
N ASP A 278 6.13 7.13 4.78
CA ASP A 278 5.08 7.02 5.82
C ASP A 278 5.49 6.13 7.02
N ARG A 279 6.66 6.42 7.60
CA ARG A 279 7.29 5.67 8.72
C ARG A 279 7.69 4.22 8.43
N SER A 280 7.72 3.79 7.17
CA SER A 280 8.29 2.51 6.76
C SER A 280 9.78 2.50 7.10
N ASP A 281 10.16 1.54 7.95
CA ASP A 281 11.53 1.38 8.45
C ASP A 281 12.49 0.85 7.35
N CYS A 282 11.94 0.33 6.25
CA CYS A 282 12.66 -0.36 5.19
C CYS A 282 12.03 -0.12 3.82
N ILE A 283 12.72 0.60 2.94
CA ILE A 283 12.35 0.72 1.53
C ILE A 283 13.26 -0.23 0.72
N ARG A 284 12.66 -1.13 -0.07
CA ARG A 284 13.36 -2.12 -0.90
C ARG A 284 13.69 -1.61 -2.29
N TYR A 285 12.79 -0.82 -2.88
CA TYR A 285 13.00 -0.22 -4.20
C TYR A 285 12.23 1.09 -4.32
N ALA A 286 12.64 1.96 -5.26
CA ALA A 286 12.04 3.26 -5.46
C ALA A 286 12.40 3.85 -6.83
N GLY A 287 11.58 4.77 -7.31
CA GLY A 287 11.81 5.46 -8.58
C GLY A 287 10.60 6.29 -9.01
N GLU A 288 10.51 6.50 -10.32
CA GLU A 288 9.33 7.07 -10.97
C GLU A 288 8.75 6.08 -11.97
N PHE A 289 7.47 6.24 -12.27
CA PHE A 289 6.83 5.53 -13.37
C PHE A 289 5.79 6.40 -14.03
N HIS A 290 5.51 6.10 -15.29
CA HIS A 290 4.43 6.73 -16.03
C HIS A 290 3.73 5.72 -16.93
N ILE A 291 2.54 6.09 -17.35
CA ILE A 291 1.72 5.29 -18.26
C ILE A 291 1.70 5.92 -19.64
N ARG A 292 1.82 5.09 -20.68
CA ARG A 292 1.78 5.53 -22.07
C ARG A 292 1.08 4.50 -22.96
N PRO A 293 0.54 4.90 -24.12
CA PRO A 293 0.07 3.95 -25.13
C PRO A 293 1.23 3.13 -25.67
N LYS A 294 1.09 1.80 -25.67
CA LYS A 294 2.12 0.83 -26.09
C LYS A 294 2.56 1.03 -27.54
N PHE A 295 1.62 1.43 -28.40
CA PHE A 295 1.87 1.64 -29.83
C PHE A 295 2.05 3.12 -30.20
N GLY A 296 2.28 3.99 -29.20
CA GLY A 296 2.57 5.41 -29.37
C GLY A 296 1.34 6.32 -29.26
N TRP A 297 1.59 7.62 -29.05
CA TRP A 297 0.57 8.64 -28.77
C TRP A 297 -0.44 8.91 -29.89
N SER A 298 -0.24 8.36 -31.10
CA SER A 298 -1.22 8.38 -32.18
C SER A 298 -2.27 7.27 -32.05
N ARG A 299 -2.05 6.27 -31.18
CA ARG A 299 -2.87 5.07 -31.00
C ARG A 299 -3.30 4.91 -29.54
N VAL A 300 -3.90 5.97 -28.99
CA VAL A 300 -4.30 6.06 -27.57
C VAL A 300 -5.46 5.14 -27.18
N ASP A 301 -6.22 4.65 -28.15
CA ASP A 301 -7.38 3.78 -27.94
C ASP A 301 -7.00 2.28 -27.96
N ASP A 302 -5.72 1.96 -28.22
CA ASP A 302 -5.18 0.60 -28.15
C ASP A 302 -4.62 0.30 -26.73
N ASP A 303 -3.75 -0.70 -26.60
CA ASP A 303 -3.10 -1.10 -25.35
C ASP A 303 -2.24 0.01 -24.72
N TRP A 304 -2.26 0.05 -23.39
CA TRP A 304 -1.38 0.88 -22.57
C TRP A 304 -0.32 0.03 -21.87
N GLU A 305 0.79 0.67 -21.52
CA GLU A 305 1.89 0.09 -20.76
C GLU A 305 2.35 1.01 -19.63
N ILE A 306 2.90 0.39 -18.59
CA ILE A 306 3.56 1.10 -17.49
C ILE A 306 5.06 1.09 -17.75
N VAL A 307 5.67 2.27 -17.71
CA VAL A 307 7.11 2.47 -17.82
C VAL A 307 7.65 2.79 -16.43
N PHE A 308 8.41 1.89 -15.84
CA PHE A 308 9.11 2.13 -14.58
C PHE A 308 10.56 2.54 -14.82
N ASP A 309 11.07 3.36 -13.92
CA ASP A 309 12.50 3.62 -13.77
C ASP A 309 12.95 3.47 -12.31
N ASN A 310 14.26 3.67 -12.10
CA ASN A 310 14.91 3.69 -10.80
C ASN A 310 15.35 5.12 -10.39
N ALA A 311 14.68 6.16 -10.91
CA ALA A 311 15.00 7.57 -10.65
C ALA A 311 14.43 8.04 -9.30
N SER A 312 14.91 7.48 -8.18
CA SER A 312 14.41 7.85 -6.84
C SER A 312 14.92 9.19 -6.31
N GLY A 313 15.80 9.87 -7.04
CA GLY A 313 16.39 11.16 -6.70
C GLY A 313 17.46 11.12 -5.61
N THR A 314 17.19 10.50 -4.46
CA THR A 314 18.11 10.49 -3.29
C THR A 314 19.03 9.28 -3.25
N PHE A 315 18.61 8.14 -3.79
CA PHE A 315 19.37 6.89 -3.71
C PHE A 315 18.97 5.98 -4.87
N SER A 316 19.08 6.45 -6.12
CA SER A 316 18.63 5.70 -7.30
C SER A 316 19.06 4.22 -7.20
N PRO A 317 18.11 3.28 -7.03
CA PRO A 317 18.46 1.89 -6.77
C PRO A 317 19.24 1.26 -7.92
N ASN A 318 19.89 0.12 -7.69
CA ASN A 318 20.59 -0.58 -8.76
C ASN A 318 19.62 -0.90 -9.92
N SER A 319 20.01 -0.56 -11.15
CA SER A 319 19.23 -0.84 -12.36
C SER A 319 19.17 -2.32 -12.70
N ASP A 320 20.10 -3.14 -12.21
CA ASP A 320 20.04 -4.60 -12.36
C ASP A 320 18.75 -5.20 -11.77
N LEU A 321 18.12 -4.51 -10.81
CA LEU A 321 16.88 -4.96 -10.15
C LEU A 321 15.61 -4.52 -10.85
N LEU A 322 15.72 -3.79 -11.96
CA LEU A 322 14.57 -3.46 -12.79
C LEU A 322 13.90 -4.73 -13.35
N VAL A 323 14.65 -5.82 -13.54
CA VAL A 323 14.07 -7.11 -13.90
C VAL A 323 13.23 -7.69 -12.76
N ASN A 324 13.71 -7.62 -11.51
CA ASN A 324 12.97 -8.06 -10.33
C ASN A 324 11.69 -7.25 -10.13
N LEU A 325 11.74 -5.93 -10.37
CA LEU A 325 10.56 -5.06 -10.35
C LEU A 325 9.52 -5.52 -11.38
N LYS A 326 9.97 -5.75 -12.62
CA LYS A 326 9.09 -6.23 -13.69
C LYS A 326 8.45 -7.58 -13.35
N ASP A 327 9.24 -8.52 -12.86
CA ASP A 327 8.78 -9.86 -12.51
C ASP A 327 7.82 -9.82 -11.32
N LEU A 328 8.07 -8.99 -10.30
CA LEU A 328 7.16 -8.76 -9.18
C LEU A 328 5.79 -8.27 -9.66
N MET A 329 5.78 -7.29 -10.56
CA MET A 329 4.55 -6.71 -11.08
C MET A 329 3.80 -7.70 -11.97
N LEU A 330 4.48 -8.45 -12.83
CA LEU A 330 3.87 -9.50 -13.67
C LEU A 330 3.35 -10.68 -12.84
N PHE A 331 4.03 -11.04 -11.75
CA PHE A 331 3.56 -12.05 -10.81
C PHE A 331 2.25 -11.64 -10.11
N ASN A 332 2.14 -10.36 -9.73
CA ASN A 332 0.93 -9.84 -9.09
C ASN A 332 -0.20 -9.51 -10.09
N PHE A 333 0.15 -9.09 -11.30
CA PHE A 333 -0.79 -8.70 -12.36
C PHE A 333 -0.39 -9.35 -13.70
N PRO A 334 -0.71 -10.64 -13.90
CA PRO A 334 -0.41 -11.32 -15.15
C PRO A 334 -1.04 -10.59 -16.35
N GLY A 335 -0.27 -10.46 -17.44
CA GLY A 335 -0.70 -9.77 -18.66
C GLY A 335 -0.48 -8.25 -18.67
N LEU A 336 0.05 -7.65 -17.59
CA LEU A 336 0.38 -6.23 -17.58
C LEU A 336 1.52 -5.92 -18.58
N ASN A 337 1.34 -4.92 -19.44
CA ASN A 337 2.43 -4.45 -20.29
C ASN A 337 3.38 -3.57 -19.46
N ILE A 338 4.62 -4.02 -19.30
CA ILE A 338 5.63 -3.33 -18.50
C ILE A 338 6.94 -3.18 -19.26
N VAL A 339 7.44 -1.94 -19.25
CA VAL A 339 8.77 -1.58 -19.69
C VAL A 339 9.54 -1.00 -18.50
N THR A 340 10.82 -1.33 -18.42
CA THR A 340 11.70 -0.78 -17.39
C THR A 340 12.90 -0.13 -18.05
N TYR A 341 13.32 1.02 -17.52
CA TYR A 341 14.50 1.75 -17.97
C TYR A 341 15.38 2.15 -16.80
N ASP A 342 16.70 2.06 -16.98
CA ASP A 342 17.62 2.82 -16.14
C ASP A 342 17.32 4.32 -16.32
N TYR A 343 17.34 5.11 -15.25
CA TYR A 343 17.14 6.55 -15.29
C TYR A 343 18.11 7.28 -16.24
N LYS A 344 19.26 6.67 -16.58
CA LYS A 344 20.25 7.18 -17.54
C LYS A 344 19.91 6.84 -18.99
N ASN A 345 18.89 6.02 -19.25
CA ASN A 345 18.57 5.55 -20.60
C ASN A 345 17.93 6.69 -21.42
N PRO A 346 18.46 7.03 -22.62
CA PRO A 346 17.90 8.10 -23.45
C PRO A 346 16.44 7.83 -23.87
N LEU A 347 16.03 6.57 -24.03
CA LEU A 347 14.65 6.21 -24.39
C LEU A 347 13.64 6.56 -23.29
N LEU A 348 14.06 6.56 -22.03
CA LEU A 348 13.23 7.01 -20.91
C LEU A 348 12.97 8.51 -21.05
N ARG A 349 14.03 9.30 -21.31
CA ARG A 349 13.92 10.75 -21.49
C ARG A 349 12.97 11.09 -22.63
N ASP A 350 13.12 10.45 -23.79
CA ASP A 350 12.22 10.66 -24.93
C ASP A 350 10.77 10.31 -24.56
N SER A 351 10.57 9.25 -23.79
CA SER A 351 9.23 8.85 -23.32
C SER A 351 8.60 9.89 -22.38
N ILE A 352 9.39 10.45 -21.46
CA ILE A 352 8.93 11.48 -20.52
C ILE A 352 8.62 12.78 -21.26
N GLU A 353 9.49 13.21 -22.18
CA GLU A 353 9.26 14.41 -23.00
C GLU A 353 7.95 14.30 -23.80
N GLN A 354 7.69 13.14 -24.42
CA GLN A 354 6.43 12.89 -25.13
C GLN A 354 5.22 12.89 -24.19
N LEU A 355 5.34 12.27 -23.01
CA LEU A 355 4.29 12.27 -21.99
C LEU A 355 3.95 13.70 -21.55
N GLU A 356 4.95 14.52 -21.25
CA GLU A 356 4.75 15.92 -20.84
C GLU A 356 4.03 16.73 -21.92
N MET A 357 4.44 16.60 -23.18
CA MET A 357 3.79 17.28 -24.30
C MET A 357 2.32 16.89 -24.42
N ASN A 358 2.00 15.60 -24.27
CA ASN A 358 0.62 15.11 -24.38
C ASN A 358 -0.21 15.45 -23.13
N SER A 359 0.36 15.38 -21.94
CA SER A 359 -0.29 15.81 -20.69
C SER A 359 -0.77 17.26 -20.76
N ARG A 360 0.07 18.18 -21.28
CA ARG A 360 -0.33 19.58 -21.49
C ARG A 360 -1.48 19.73 -22.48
N ARG A 361 -1.56 18.88 -23.51
CA ARG A 361 -2.68 18.87 -24.47
C ARG A 361 -3.97 18.36 -23.84
N PHE A 362 -3.87 17.34 -22.97
CA PHE A 362 -4.99 16.81 -22.21
C PHE A 362 -5.58 17.89 -21.28
N ASP A 363 -4.74 18.54 -20.47
CA ASP A 363 -5.19 19.56 -19.51
C ASP A 363 -5.84 20.77 -20.22
N ARG A 364 -5.31 21.19 -21.38
CA ARG A 364 -5.91 22.27 -22.19
C ARG A 364 -7.28 21.92 -22.72
N LYS A 365 -7.47 20.68 -23.23
CA LYS A 365 -8.76 20.24 -23.77
C LYS A 365 -9.84 20.19 -22.69
N THR A 366 -9.51 19.72 -21.49
CA THR A 366 -10.46 19.67 -20.36
C THR A 366 -10.92 21.06 -19.92
N THR A 367 -10.04 22.05 -19.88
CA THR A 367 -10.42 23.44 -19.55
C THR A 367 -11.37 24.04 -20.59
N THR A 368 -11.11 23.81 -21.89
CA THR A 368 -11.97 24.33 -22.97
C THR A 368 -13.37 23.69 -22.99
N THR A 369 -13.54 22.45 -22.55
CA THR A 369 -14.86 21.81 -22.41
C THR A 369 -15.65 22.33 -21.22
N ASN A 370 -15.00 22.64 -20.08
CA ASN A 370 -15.71 23.21 -18.93
C ASN A 370 -16.18 24.65 -19.19
N ASP A 371 -15.44 25.43 -19.98
CA ASP A 371 -15.86 26.79 -20.39
C ASP A 371 -17.06 26.79 -21.37
N ARG A 372 -17.37 25.66 -22.04
CA ARG A 372 -18.56 25.54 -22.91
C ARG A 372 -19.84 25.12 -22.17
N PHE A 373 -19.71 24.63 -20.94
CA PHE A 373 -20.83 24.27 -20.07
C PHE A 373 -20.85 25.14 -18.80
N GLY A 374 -20.53 26.44 -18.96
CA GLY A 374 -20.70 27.43 -17.91
C GLY A 374 -22.17 27.53 -17.49
N PHE A 375 -22.54 26.78 -16.46
CA PHE A 375 -23.71 27.10 -15.64
C PHE A 375 -23.41 28.41 -14.93
N SER A 376 -24.05 29.49 -15.39
CA SER A 376 -24.16 30.72 -14.61
C SER A 376 -25.04 30.43 -13.40
N PHE A 377 -24.46 30.40 -12.21
CA PHE A 377 -25.23 30.63 -10.99
C PHE A 377 -25.31 32.14 -10.78
N THR A 378 -26.44 32.72 -11.18
CA THR A 378 -26.99 33.92 -10.53
C THR A 378 -27.80 33.51 -9.31
#